data_AF-A0A959NSU4-F1
#
_entry.id   AF-A0A959NSU4-F1
#
_cell.length_a   1.000
_cell.length_b   1.000
_cell.length_c   1.000
_cell.angle_alpha   90.00
_cell.angle_beta   90.00
_cell.angle_gamma   90.00
#
_symmetry.space_group_name_H-M   'P 1'
#
loop_
_entity.id
_entity.type
_entity.pdbx_description
1 polymer ?
#
loop_
_entity_poly.entity_id
_entity_poly.type
_entity_poly.pdbx_seq_one_letter_code
_entity_poly.pdbx_strand_id
1 'polypeptide(L)' 'MSDQKIPIDVDKLLKNKLKSLSIGDLEKAISNAVSDLVGEDYKCAIDEVKYTLFSGADFHLKIELSYNSDK' A
#
# COMPACT_ATOMS: atom_id res chain seq x y z
N MET A 1 2.41 42.99 -4.03
CA MET A 1 1.69 41.71 -3.92
C MET A 1 1.75 41.07 -5.30
N SER A 2 2.76 40.22 -5.54
CA SER A 2 3.00 39.64 -6.86
C SER A 2 2.40 38.24 -6.86
N ASP A 3 1.24 38.08 -7.48
CA ASP A 3 0.63 36.77 -7.76
C ASP A 3 1.48 36.02 -8.79
N GLN A 4 2.54 35.36 -8.32
CA GLN A 4 3.24 34.32 -9.08
C GLN A 4 2.32 33.09 -9.12
N LYS A 5 1.59 32.92 -10.23
CA LYS A 5 1.01 31.62 -10.59
C LYS A 5 2.16 30.65 -10.89
N ILE A 6 2.61 29.93 -9.87
CA ILE A 6 3.46 28.75 -10.07
C ILE A 6 2.58 27.75 -10.84
N PRO A 7 2.93 27.37 -12.08
CA PRO A 7 2.18 26.35 -12.79
C PRO A 7 2.20 25.07 -11.93
N ILE A 8 1.00 24.62 -11.55
CA ILE A 8 0.84 23.39 -10.79
C ILE A 8 1.31 22.25 -11.71
N ASP A 9 2.44 21.66 -11.35
CA ASP A 9 3.02 20.52 -12.05
C ASP A 9 2.18 19.28 -11.75
N VAL A 10 1.16 19.06 -12.57
CA VAL A 10 0.21 17.96 -12.47
C VAL A 10 0.94 16.60 -12.53
N ASP A 11 2.03 16.50 -13.28
CA ASP A 11 2.82 15.27 -13.40
C ASP A 11 3.55 14.91 -12.11
N LYS A 12 3.96 15.91 -11.31
CA LYS A 12 4.47 15.65 -9.94
C LYS A 12 3.37 15.19 -8.98
N LEU A 13 2.14 15.68 -9.14
CA LEU A 13 1.00 15.30 -8.30
C LEU A 13 0.46 13.89 -8.62
N LEU A 14 0.58 13.44 -9.87
CA LEU A 14 0.08 12.14 -10.33
C LEU A 14 1.05 10.97 -10.07
N LYS A 15 2.27 11.22 -9.58
CA LYS A 15 3.25 10.20 -9.22
C LYS A 15 2.91 9.53 -7.88
N ASN A 16 1.78 8.83 -7.82
CA ASN A 16 1.52 7.92 -6.70
C ASN A 16 2.43 6.69 -6.85
N LYS A 17 3.62 6.73 -6.23
CA LYS A 17 4.61 5.64 -6.23
C LYS A 17 4.05 4.34 -5.64
N LEU A 18 2.99 4.38 -4.84
CA LEU A 18 2.36 3.18 -4.29
C LEU A 18 1.74 2.28 -5.37
N LYS A 19 1.44 2.84 -6.56
CA LYS A 19 0.98 2.06 -7.71
C LYS A 19 2.04 1.15 -8.32
N SER A 20 3.32 1.32 -7.99
CA SER A 20 4.38 0.44 -8.48
C SER A 20 4.60 -0.79 -7.60
N LEU A 21 3.92 -0.88 -6.45
CA LEU A 21 4.01 -2.05 -5.57
C LEU A 21 3.15 -3.18 -6.14
N SER A 22 3.72 -4.38 -6.23
CA SER A 22 2.95 -5.56 -6.61
C SER A 22 2.11 -6.05 -5.43
N ILE A 23 0.95 -6.63 -5.73
CA ILE A 23 0.06 -7.22 -4.71
C ILE A 23 0.79 -8.34 -3.95
N GLY A 24 1.51 -9.21 -4.65
CA GLY A 24 2.25 -10.31 -4.02
C GLY A 24 3.39 -9.85 -3.10
N ASP A 25 4.08 -8.75 -3.44
CA ASP A 25 5.09 -8.18 -2.55
C ASP A 25 4.46 -7.61 -1.27
N LEU A 26 3.28 -6.99 -1.38
CA LEU A 26 2.53 -6.48 -0.24
C LEU A 26 2.01 -7.60 0.65
N GLU A 27 1.40 -8.64 0.08
CA GLU A 27 0.93 -9.82 0.81
C GLU A 27 2.08 -10.46 1.60
N LYS A 28 3.22 -10.67 0.94
CA LYS A 28 4.41 -11.25 1.58
C LYS A 28 4.96 -10.35 2.68
N ALA A 29 5.05 -9.04 2.45
CA ALA A 29 5.55 -8.10 3.45
C ALA A 29 4.65 -8.05 4.69
N ILE A 30 3.33 -8.01 4.49
CA ILE A 30 2.35 -8.01 5.58
C ILE A 30 2.37 -9.33 6.34
N SER A 31 2.37 -10.46 5.62
CA SER A 31 2.47 -11.81 6.19
C SER A 31 3.72 -11.95 7.07
N ASN A 32 4.89 -11.54 6.58
CA ASN A 32 6.13 -11.59 7.36
C ASN A 32 6.04 -10.70 8.61
N ALA A 33 5.59 -9.44 8.46
CA ALA A 33 5.51 -8.50 9.57
C ALA A 33 4.57 -8.99 10.68
N VAL A 34 3.42 -9.55 10.33
CA VAL A 34 2.48 -10.13 11.31
C VAL A 34 3.07 -11.38 11.95
N SER A 35 3.70 -12.24 11.15
CA SER A 35 4.30 -13.48 11.67
C SER A 35 5.43 -13.19 12.67
N ASP A 36 6.27 -12.20 12.38
CA ASP A 36 7.34 -11.75 13.26
C ASP A 36 6.82 -11.19 14.59
N LEU A 37 5.65 -10.52 14.58
CA LEU A 37 5.04 -9.93 15.77
C LEU A 37 4.34 -10.96 16.65
N VAL A 38 3.74 -11.99 16.04
CA VAL A 38 2.94 -13.00 16.76
C VAL A 38 3.78 -14.23 17.13
N GLY A 39 4.89 -14.48 16.42
CA GLY A 39 5.72 -15.68 16.61
C GLY A 39 5.13 -16.94 15.95
N GLU A 40 4.18 -16.75 15.04
CA GLU A 40 3.42 -17.79 14.36
C GLU A 40 3.33 -17.47 12.87
N ASP A 41 3.28 -18.48 12.00
CA ASP A 41 3.21 -18.24 10.55
C ASP A 41 1.80 -17.83 10.14
N TYR A 42 1.66 -16.65 9.54
CA TYR A 42 0.40 -16.17 8.96
C TYR A 42 0.54 -15.96 7.45
N LYS A 43 -0.47 -16.38 6.69
CA LYS A 43 -0.65 -16.05 5.27
C LYS A 43 -1.52 -14.81 5.15
N CYS A 44 -1.20 -13.95 4.19
CA CYS A 44 -1.97 -12.74 3.88
C CYS A 44 -2.52 -12.84 2.47
N ALA A 45 -3.79 -12.50 2.28
CA ALA A 45 -4.43 -12.32 1.00
C ALA A 45 -5.01 -10.91 0.92
N ILE A 46 -4.73 -10.18 -0.16
CA ILE A 46 -5.29 -8.85 -0.41
C ILE A 46 -6.57 -8.99 -1.24
N ASP A 47 -7.71 -8.66 -0.64
CA ASP A 47 -9.02 -8.67 -1.29
C ASP A 47 -9.24 -7.45 -2.18
N GLU A 48 -8.77 -6.28 -1.72
CA GLU A 48 -9.07 -5.01 -2.36
C GLU A 48 -7.92 -4.02 -2.19
N VAL A 49 -7.56 -3.36 -3.30
CA VAL A 49 -6.62 -2.24 -3.31
C VAL A 49 -7.29 -1.02 -3.93
N LYS A 50 -7.39 0.07 -3.16
CA LYS A 50 -7.90 1.36 -3.64
C LYS A 50 -6.80 2.42 -3.58
N TYR A 51 -6.47 2.99 -4.74
CA TYR A 51 -5.52 4.08 -4.86
C TYR A 51 -6.23 5.42 -5.00
N THR A 52 -5.90 6.35 -4.12
CA THR A 52 -6.38 7.74 -4.25
C THR A 52 -5.41 8.51 -5.14
N LEU A 53 -5.94 9.25 -6.12
CA LEU A 53 -5.17 9.94 -7.15
C LEU A 53 -4.72 11.35 -6.75
N PHE A 54 -5.34 11.95 -5.74
CA PHE A 54 -5.08 13.33 -5.33
C PHE A 54 -4.07 13.41 -4.18
N SER A 55 -3.36 14.54 -4.14
CA SER A 55 -2.26 14.84 -3.22
C SER A 55 -2.53 14.35 -1.80
N GLY A 56 -1.73 13.38 -1.36
CA GLY A 56 -1.91 12.66 -0.09
C GLY A 56 -1.38 11.23 -0.17
N ALA A 57 -1.33 10.65 -1.37
CA ALA A 57 -0.87 9.27 -1.61
C ALA A 57 -1.51 8.28 -0.63
N ASP A 58 -2.81 8.41 -0.41
CA ASP A 58 -3.57 7.46 0.39
C ASP A 58 -3.82 6.20 -0.44
N PHE A 59 -3.48 5.05 0.13
CA PHE A 59 -3.86 3.76 -0.41
C PHE A 59 -4.56 2.95 0.68
N HIS A 60 -5.66 2.32 0.29
CA HIS A 60 -6.46 1.50 1.19
C HIS A 60 -6.33 0.04 0.78
N LEU A 61 -6.09 -0.82 1.76
CA LEU A 61 -6.05 -2.26 1.60
C LEU A 61 -7.14 -2.90 2.44
N LYS A 62 -7.87 -3.85 1.85
CA LYS A 62 -8.63 -4.85 2.58
C LYS A 62 -7.86 -6.15 2.51
N ILE A 63 -7.52 -6.72 3.67
CA ILE A 63 -6.73 -7.95 3.77
C ILE A 63 -7.45 -9.00 4.61
N GLU A 64 -7.18 -10.25 4.27
CA GLU A 64 -7.50 -11.42 5.08
C GLU A 64 -6.20 -12.08 5.56
N LEU A 65 -6.12 -12.40 6.85
CA LEU A 65 -5.00 -13.10 7.45
C LEU A 65 -5.48 -14.48 7.90
N SER A 66 -4.74 -15.52 7.51
CA SER A 66 -5.04 -16.90 7.87
C SER A 66 -3.83 -17.52 8.55
N TYR A 67 -4.04 -18.14 9.70
CA TYR A 67 -3.00 -18.90 10.37
C TYR A 67 -2.56 -20.07 9.49
N ASN A 68 -1.24 -20.22 9.32
CA ASN A 68 -0.66 -21.31 8.58
C ASN A 68 -0.29 -22.43 9.55
N SER A 69 -1.19 -23.40 9.71
CA SER A 69 -1.00 -24.56 10.61
C SER A 69 -0.02 -25.62 10.09
N ASP A 70 0.58 -25.43 8.90
CA ASP A 70 1.48 -26.40 8.28
C ASP A 70 2.91 -26.37 8.87
N LYS A 71 3.05 -26.05 10.16
CA LYS A 71 4.32 -26.16 10.92
C LYS A 71 4.17 -27.12 12.09
#